data_AF-A0A1Y1WWR4-F1
#
_entry.id   AF-A0A1Y1WWR4-F1
#
_cell.length_a   1.000
_cell.length_b   1.000
_cell.length_c   1.000
_cell.angle_alpha   90.00
_cell.angle_beta   90.00
_cell.angle_gamma   90.00
#
_symmetry.space_group_name_H-M   'P 1'
#
loop_
_entity.id
_entity.type
_entity.pdbx_description
1 polymer ?
#
loop_
_entity_poly.entity_id
_entity_poly.type
_entity_poly.pdbx_seq_one_letter_code
_entity_poly.pdbx_strand_id
1 'polypeptide(L)'
;MLKAQATHKKSAQKLQKKSSQVKEEAAPTTTNIVVTPRIDAFSKAEVPLREALEFYNLNNVAIPKERPYAWSNSVASFDGVASFKEEGAEAAEELGGKTDFRLLNTGWTLADAVLITPETLKNEPDAGCYPRYDDLVKYRQEKLEKTHFPYQCILTNSGNVDPQHPIFSKTCVRCVILTSEEGKENVEKIFAKAMEGQPEDAPLRRPKIFVFRPSETGEGLDLNHVFQTLRCILKVKFLDVSTGGSVISQLLRLKLLDEVRMTTSGQICGPYNSNGQLRPKTFPANEKDEVFTVGTTPLIRNKGLRVMDDLFIFTRGTVTYRH
;
A
#
# COMPACT_ATOMS: atom_id res chain seq x y z
N MET A 1 71.78 -10.51 -23.82
CA MET A 1 70.42 -9.95 -23.93
C MET A 1 69.43 -11.02 -24.44
N LEU A 2 69.13 -12.06 -23.65
CA LEU A 2 68.14 -13.10 -24.04
C LEU A 2 67.61 -13.94 -22.84
N LYS A 3 67.60 -13.37 -21.62
CA LYS A 3 67.13 -14.08 -20.41
C LYS A 3 66.15 -13.29 -19.51
N ALA A 4 65.65 -12.13 -19.95
CA ALA A 4 64.75 -11.28 -19.13
C ALA A 4 63.27 -11.29 -19.56
N GLN A 5 62.89 -11.98 -20.65
CA GLN A 5 61.49 -12.02 -21.13
C GLN A 5 60.73 -13.31 -20.77
N ALA A 6 61.36 -14.28 -20.11
CA ALA A 6 60.72 -15.57 -19.77
C ALA A 6 59.99 -15.59 -18.41
N THR A 7 60.24 -14.60 -17.54
CA THR A 7 59.68 -14.55 -16.18
C THR A 7 58.33 -13.84 -16.06
N HIS A 8 57.98 -12.95 -17.00
CA HIS A 8 56.66 -12.28 -16.99
C HIS A 8 55.51 -13.12 -17.58
N LYS A 9 55.78 -14.14 -18.41
CA LYS A 9 54.74 -15.02 -18.96
C LYS A 9 54.24 -16.10 -17.99
N LYS A 10 55.03 -16.48 -16.97
CA LYS A 10 54.62 -17.51 -15.99
C LYS A 10 53.74 -16.98 -14.86
N SER A 11 53.78 -15.68 -14.54
CA SER A 11 52.87 -15.07 -13.56
C SER A 11 51.46 -14.85 -14.11
N ALA A 12 51.32 -14.51 -15.40
CA ALA A 12 50.01 -14.31 -16.03
C ALA A 12 49.20 -15.62 -16.17
N GLN A 13 49.86 -16.74 -16.44
CA GLN A 13 49.18 -18.06 -16.54
C GLN A 13 48.79 -18.66 -15.18
N LYS A 14 49.42 -18.23 -14.07
CA LYS A 14 49.07 -18.70 -12.71
C LYS A 14 47.89 -17.92 -12.11
N LEU A 15 47.61 -16.72 -12.60
CA LEU A 15 46.42 -15.93 -12.28
C LEU A 15 45.18 -16.37 -13.09
N GLN A 16 45.35 -16.82 -14.33
CA GLN A 16 44.24 -17.35 -15.14
C GLN A 16 43.75 -18.75 -14.72
N LYS A 17 44.56 -19.56 -14.03
CA LYS A 17 44.14 -20.87 -13.50
C LYS A 17 43.50 -20.82 -12.10
N LYS A 18 43.52 -19.67 -11.42
CA LYS A 18 42.88 -19.50 -10.10
C LYS A 18 41.48 -18.86 -10.17
N SER A 19 41.04 -18.36 -11.34
CA SER A 19 39.66 -17.88 -11.53
C SER A 19 38.70 -18.96 -12.06
N SER A 20 39.18 -20.20 -12.24
CA SER A 20 38.38 -21.33 -12.78
C SER A 20 37.78 -22.24 -11.71
N GLN A 21 37.86 -21.85 -10.43
CA GLN A 21 37.26 -22.58 -9.30
C GLN A 21 36.53 -21.61 -8.37
N VAL A 22 35.59 -20.84 -8.92
CA VAL A 22 34.46 -20.35 -8.13
C VAL A 22 33.35 -21.37 -8.38
N LYS A 23 32.94 -22.07 -7.32
CA LYS A 23 31.72 -22.88 -7.35
C LYS A 23 30.61 -21.93 -7.77
N GLU A 24 30.05 -22.21 -8.94
CA GLU A 24 28.77 -21.67 -9.39
C GLU A 24 27.73 -22.13 -8.37
N GLU A 25 27.47 -21.32 -7.35
CA GLU A 25 26.24 -21.44 -6.57
C GLU A 25 25.10 -21.20 -7.55
N ALA A 26 24.30 -22.24 -7.76
CA ALA A 26 23.16 -22.20 -8.64
C ALA A 26 22.30 -20.99 -8.28
N ALA A 27 22.26 -20.01 -9.18
CA ALA A 27 21.34 -18.90 -9.09
C ALA A 27 19.92 -19.47 -8.90
N PRO A 28 19.11 -18.91 -7.99
CA PRO A 28 17.74 -19.37 -7.81
C PRO A 28 17.06 -19.33 -9.18
N THR A 29 16.53 -20.48 -9.58
CA THR A 29 15.87 -20.67 -10.86
C THR A 29 14.72 -19.67 -10.92
N THR A 30 14.94 -18.53 -11.55
CA THR A 30 13.90 -17.59 -11.91
C THR A 30 13.06 -18.31 -12.93
N THR A 31 12.01 -19.00 -12.47
CA THR A 31 10.89 -19.36 -13.34
C THR A 31 10.45 -18.06 -13.99
N ASN A 32 10.82 -17.90 -15.26
CA ASN A 32 10.29 -16.87 -16.13
C ASN A 32 8.79 -17.15 -16.24
N ILE A 33 8.01 -16.61 -15.30
CA ILE A 33 6.57 -16.52 -15.46
C ILE A 33 6.37 -15.54 -16.61
N VAL A 34 6.21 -16.09 -17.82
CA VAL A 34 5.70 -15.35 -18.97
C VAL A 34 4.26 -14.98 -18.61
N VAL A 35 4.08 -13.77 -18.09
CA VAL A 35 2.74 -13.22 -17.90
C VAL A 35 2.33 -12.62 -19.24
N THR A 36 1.50 -13.33 -20.00
CA THR A 36 0.74 -12.72 -21.09
C THR A 36 -0.40 -11.93 -20.44
N PRO A 37 -0.39 -10.59 -20.45
CA PRO A 37 -1.51 -9.83 -19.91
C PRO A 37 -2.76 -10.19 -20.72
N ARG A 38 -3.72 -10.85 -20.08
CA ARG A 38 -5.04 -11.07 -20.68
C ARG A 38 -5.78 -9.75 -20.59
N ILE A 39 -5.79 -8.98 -21.67
CA ILE A 39 -6.72 -7.86 -21.80
C ILE A 39 -8.11 -8.48 -21.87
N ASP A 40 -8.95 -8.15 -20.91
CA ASP A 40 -10.32 -8.65 -20.83
C ASP A 40 -11.19 -7.55 -20.20
N ALA A 41 -12.49 -7.62 -20.40
CA ALA A 41 -13.42 -6.72 -19.73
C ALA A 41 -13.94 -7.37 -18.46
N PHE A 42 -14.24 -6.55 -17.45
CA PHE A 42 -15.05 -7.03 -16.35
C PHE A 42 -16.50 -7.23 -16.82
N SER A 43 -17.18 -8.26 -16.33
CA SER A 43 -18.52 -8.62 -16.82
C SER A 43 -19.63 -7.61 -16.51
N LYS A 44 -19.50 -6.83 -15.43
CA LYS A 44 -20.44 -5.78 -15.02
C LYS A 44 -19.81 -4.83 -13.99
N ALA A 45 -20.32 -3.59 -13.91
CA ALA A 45 -19.86 -2.55 -12.98
C ALA A 45 -19.72 -3.05 -11.53
N GLU A 46 -20.74 -3.74 -11.02
CA GLU A 46 -20.66 -4.43 -9.73
C GLU A 46 -20.02 -5.81 -9.90
N VAL A 47 -18.71 -5.86 -10.12
CA VAL A 47 -17.96 -7.09 -10.45
C VAL A 47 -18.38 -8.28 -9.58
N PRO A 48 -18.82 -9.41 -10.18
CA PRO A 48 -19.16 -10.63 -9.45
C PRO A 48 -18.01 -11.08 -8.54
N LEU A 49 -18.35 -11.59 -7.36
CA LEU A 49 -17.35 -12.03 -6.36
C LEU A 49 -16.25 -12.91 -6.96
N ARG A 50 -16.62 -13.95 -7.71
CA ARG A 50 -15.67 -14.89 -8.31
C ARG A 50 -14.66 -14.18 -9.21
N GLU A 51 -15.13 -13.25 -10.03
CA GLU A 51 -14.30 -12.52 -10.99
C GLU A 51 -13.36 -11.54 -10.27
N ALA A 52 -13.85 -10.83 -9.26
CA ALA A 52 -13.02 -9.95 -8.43
C ALA A 52 -11.93 -10.74 -7.67
N LEU A 53 -12.27 -11.91 -7.12
CA LEU A 53 -11.33 -12.81 -6.44
C LEU A 53 -10.31 -13.42 -7.40
N GLU A 54 -10.69 -13.72 -8.64
CA GLU A 54 -9.76 -14.20 -9.67
C GLU A 54 -8.75 -13.09 -10.03
N PHE A 55 -9.22 -11.86 -10.21
CA PHE A 55 -8.36 -10.71 -10.50
C PHE A 55 -7.37 -10.42 -9.37
N TYR A 56 -7.81 -10.50 -8.11
CA TYR A 56 -6.99 -10.27 -6.91
C TYR A 56 -6.46 -11.55 -6.25
N ASN A 57 -6.36 -12.66 -6.99
CA ASN A 57 -5.92 -13.95 -6.47
C ASN A 57 -4.54 -13.88 -5.77
N LEU A 58 -4.47 -14.36 -4.53
CA LEU A 58 -3.27 -14.37 -3.66
C LEU A 58 -2.66 -15.76 -3.45
N ASN A 59 -3.14 -16.82 -4.10
CA ASN A 59 -2.78 -18.21 -3.79
C ASN A 59 -1.27 -18.52 -3.96
N ASN A 60 -0.57 -17.79 -4.81
CA ASN A 60 0.85 -18.01 -5.11
C ASN A 60 1.78 -16.93 -4.54
N VAL A 61 1.28 -16.18 -3.55
CA VAL A 61 2.06 -15.10 -2.91
C VAL A 61 2.93 -15.66 -1.79
N ALA A 62 4.22 -15.33 -1.83
CA ALA A 62 5.13 -15.57 -0.72
C ALA A 62 5.04 -14.42 0.29
N ILE A 63 4.56 -14.71 1.50
CA ILE A 63 4.43 -13.72 2.57
C ILE A 63 5.77 -13.55 3.28
N PRO A 64 6.36 -12.34 3.34
CA PRO A 64 7.62 -12.14 4.04
C PRO A 64 7.52 -12.49 5.53
N LYS A 65 8.65 -12.91 6.12
CA LYS A 65 8.71 -13.28 7.54
C LYS A 65 8.62 -12.05 8.45
N GLU A 66 9.31 -10.97 8.08
CA GLU A 66 9.49 -9.78 8.91
C GLU A 66 8.53 -8.62 8.59
N ARG A 67 7.73 -8.71 7.53
CA ARG A 67 6.73 -7.69 7.18
C ARG A 67 5.50 -8.34 6.53
N PRO A 68 4.32 -7.70 6.54
CA PRO A 68 3.18 -8.20 5.78
C PRO A 68 3.49 -8.17 4.28
N TYR A 69 2.75 -8.99 3.53
CA TYR A 69 2.61 -8.78 2.10
C TYR A 69 1.65 -7.61 1.87
N ALA A 70 2.12 -6.56 1.22
CA ALA A 70 1.42 -5.28 1.15
C ALA A 70 1.07 -4.89 -0.29
N TRP A 71 -0.13 -4.33 -0.47
CA TRP A 71 -0.54 -3.74 -1.73
C TRP A 71 -1.15 -2.36 -1.52
N SER A 72 -1.00 -1.48 -2.50
CA SER A 72 -1.81 -0.27 -2.59
C SER A 72 -3.00 -0.51 -3.50
N ASN A 73 -4.15 0.04 -3.14
CA ASN A 73 -5.26 0.28 -4.07
C ASN A 73 -5.30 1.78 -4.33
N SER A 74 -5.18 2.19 -5.59
CA SER A 74 -5.13 3.59 -5.95
C SER A 74 -5.97 3.84 -7.18
N VAL A 75 -6.58 5.01 -7.22
CA VAL A 75 -7.32 5.52 -8.36
C VAL A 75 -6.65 6.80 -8.84
N ALA A 76 -6.57 6.97 -10.15
CA ALA A 76 -5.95 8.13 -10.77
C ALA A 76 -6.66 8.51 -12.06
N SER A 77 -6.64 9.80 -12.38
CA SER A 77 -6.89 10.29 -13.73
C SER A 77 -5.84 9.77 -14.71
N PHE A 78 -6.10 9.93 -16.00
CA PHE A 78 -5.18 9.57 -17.08
C PHE A 78 -3.84 10.31 -16.97
N ASP A 79 -3.85 11.55 -16.47
CA ASP A 79 -2.66 12.37 -16.19
C ASP A 79 -2.08 12.21 -14.76
N GLY A 80 -2.49 11.15 -14.05
CA GLY A 80 -1.90 10.71 -12.78
C GLY A 80 -2.33 11.50 -11.55
N VAL A 81 -3.41 12.27 -11.63
CA VAL A 81 -4.01 13.00 -10.50
C VAL A 81 -4.84 12.05 -9.65
N ALA A 82 -4.61 12.06 -8.33
CA ALA A 82 -5.26 11.14 -7.40
C ALA A 82 -6.58 11.68 -6.81
N SER A 83 -6.85 12.97 -6.96
CA SER A 83 -8.10 13.61 -6.52
C SER A 83 -8.30 14.94 -7.22
N PHE A 84 -9.56 15.26 -7.52
CA PHE A 84 -9.96 16.57 -8.05
C PHE A 84 -9.72 17.72 -7.07
N LYS A 85 -9.80 17.47 -5.75
CA LYS A 85 -9.71 18.50 -4.70
C LYS A 85 -10.65 19.68 -5.01
N GLU A 86 -11.86 19.39 -5.44
CA GLU A 86 -12.95 20.35 -5.60
C GLU A 86 -13.91 20.21 -4.42
N GLU A 87 -14.61 21.29 -4.08
CA GLU A 87 -15.64 21.24 -3.04
C GLU A 87 -16.76 20.28 -3.48
N GLY A 88 -17.10 19.31 -2.62
CA GLY A 88 -18.11 18.29 -2.91
C GLY A 88 -17.67 17.15 -3.83
N ALA A 89 -16.40 17.12 -4.29
CA ALA A 89 -15.89 16.04 -5.14
C ALA A 89 -15.18 14.96 -4.32
N GLU A 90 -15.71 13.74 -4.32
CA GLU A 90 -15.06 12.57 -3.72
C GLU A 90 -14.24 11.81 -4.78
N ALA A 91 -12.93 11.65 -4.55
CA ALA A 91 -12.03 11.05 -5.53
C ALA A 91 -12.43 9.61 -5.94
N ALA A 92 -12.90 8.81 -4.98
CA ALA A 92 -13.34 7.44 -5.24
C ALA A 92 -14.58 7.40 -6.15
N GLU A 93 -15.49 8.36 -6.02
CA GLU A 93 -16.68 8.45 -6.86
C GLU A 93 -16.34 8.99 -8.25
N GLU A 94 -15.62 10.11 -8.31
CA GLU A 94 -15.36 10.84 -9.56
C GLU A 94 -14.33 10.14 -10.47
N LEU A 95 -13.34 9.45 -9.88
CA LEU A 95 -12.28 8.77 -10.64
C LEU A 95 -12.43 7.24 -10.69
N GLY A 96 -13.14 6.61 -9.75
CA GLY A 96 -13.17 5.15 -9.62
C GLY A 96 -14.44 4.49 -10.16
N GLY A 97 -15.59 5.13 -9.94
CA GLY A 97 -16.88 4.53 -10.24
C GLY A 97 -17.16 3.23 -9.46
N LYS A 98 -18.26 2.56 -9.81
CA LYS A 98 -18.74 1.37 -9.06
C LYS A 98 -17.77 0.19 -9.10
N THR A 99 -17.10 0.00 -10.22
CA THR A 99 -16.14 -1.10 -10.42
C THR A 99 -14.92 -0.95 -9.51
N ASP A 100 -14.34 0.25 -9.46
CA ASP A 100 -13.23 0.53 -8.54
C ASP A 100 -13.65 0.32 -7.10
N PHE A 101 -14.78 0.90 -6.68
CA PHE A 101 -15.25 0.75 -5.30
C PHE A 101 -15.49 -0.72 -4.94
N ARG A 102 -16.04 -1.51 -5.86
CA ARG A 102 -16.21 -2.96 -5.68
C ARG A 102 -14.88 -3.70 -5.54
N LEU A 103 -13.88 -3.35 -6.35
CA LEU A 103 -12.54 -3.94 -6.25
C LEU A 103 -11.82 -3.49 -4.98
N LEU A 104 -11.89 -2.22 -4.60
CA LEU A 104 -11.36 -1.69 -3.35
C LEU A 104 -11.91 -2.48 -2.14
N ASN A 105 -13.23 -2.70 -2.10
CA ASN A 105 -13.87 -3.56 -1.09
C ASN A 105 -13.37 -5.01 -1.14
N THR A 106 -13.08 -5.54 -2.33
CA THR A 106 -12.46 -6.86 -2.49
C THR A 106 -11.04 -6.89 -1.91
N GLY A 107 -10.26 -5.81 -2.08
CA GLY A 107 -8.97 -5.61 -1.41
C GLY A 107 -9.09 -5.70 0.10
N TRP A 108 -9.99 -4.91 0.70
CA TRP A 108 -10.25 -4.94 2.14
C TRP A 108 -10.74 -6.30 2.64
N THR A 109 -11.49 -7.03 1.81
CA THR A 109 -11.97 -8.40 2.09
C THR A 109 -10.82 -9.39 2.23
N LEU A 110 -9.76 -9.22 1.45
CA LEU A 110 -8.58 -10.09 1.46
C LEU A 110 -7.56 -9.68 2.53
N ALA A 111 -7.57 -8.44 3.01
CA ALA A 111 -6.58 -7.91 3.96
C ALA A 111 -6.79 -8.39 5.41
N ASP A 112 -5.73 -8.49 6.21
CA ASP A 112 -5.84 -8.65 7.67
C ASP A 112 -5.95 -7.30 8.38
N ALA A 113 -5.28 -6.29 7.80
CA ALA A 113 -5.29 -4.91 8.24
C ALA A 113 -5.34 -3.96 7.04
N VAL A 114 -5.86 -2.75 7.26
CA VAL A 114 -5.78 -1.64 6.32
C VAL A 114 -5.02 -0.51 6.98
N LEU A 115 -3.95 -0.04 6.33
CA LEU A 115 -3.20 1.14 6.71
C LEU A 115 -3.88 2.37 6.13
N ILE A 116 -4.17 3.35 6.98
CA ILE A 116 -4.91 4.58 6.66
C ILE A 116 -4.23 5.77 7.34
N THR A 117 -4.48 6.98 6.85
CA THR A 117 -4.01 8.23 7.50
C THR A 117 -5.20 9.03 8.04
N PRO A 118 -4.97 9.98 8.97
CA PRO A 118 -6.04 10.90 9.41
C PRO A 118 -6.67 11.68 8.25
N GLU A 119 -5.89 12.00 7.22
CA GLU A 119 -6.39 12.67 6.02
C GLU A 119 -7.36 11.78 5.23
N THR A 120 -7.11 10.47 5.14
CA THR A 120 -8.08 9.53 4.56
C THR A 120 -9.40 9.55 5.33
N LEU A 121 -9.34 9.51 6.67
CA LEU A 121 -10.55 9.55 7.52
C LEU A 121 -11.34 10.84 7.35
N LYS A 122 -10.64 11.97 7.19
CA LYS A 122 -11.27 13.27 6.98
C LYS A 122 -12.01 13.34 5.63
N ASN A 123 -11.40 12.77 4.59
CA ASN A 123 -11.97 12.79 3.25
C ASN A 123 -13.07 11.73 3.06
N GLU A 124 -13.13 10.72 3.92
CA GLU A 124 -14.15 9.68 3.91
C GLU A 124 -14.83 9.54 5.30
N PRO A 125 -15.59 10.54 5.77
CA PRO A 125 -16.07 10.64 7.15
C PRO A 125 -17.01 9.49 7.58
N ASP A 126 -17.69 8.87 6.60
CA ASP A 126 -18.57 7.72 6.84
C ASP A 126 -17.86 6.37 6.64
N ALA A 127 -16.63 6.38 6.11
CA ALA A 127 -15.91 5.17 5.78
C ALA A 127 -15.11 4.62 6.95
N GLY A 128 -15.29 3.32 7.21
CA GLY A 128 -14.11 2.53 7.50
C GLY A 128 -13.71 1.77 6.25
N CYS A 129 -12.40 1.57 6.08
CA CYS A 129 -11.82 0.80 5.00
C CYS A 129 -12.04 -0.69 5.29
N TYR A 130 -13.29 -1.14 5.15
CA TYR A 130 -13.75 -2.49 5.39
C TYR A 130 -14.84 -2.88 4.39
N PRO A 131 -15.06 -4.19 4.12
CA PRO A 131 -16.03 -4.65 3.13
C PRO A 131 -17.46 -4.21 3.46
N ARG A 132 -18.18 -3.65 2.48
CA ARG A 132 -19.57 -3.20 2.60
C ARG A 132 -20.60 -4.06 1.90
N TYR A 133 -20.16 -5.02 1.09
CA TYR A 133 -21.06 -5.91 0.33
C TYR A 133 -21.24 -7.24 1.07
N ASP A 134 -22.48 -7.70 1.20
CA ASP A 134 -22.83 -8.91 1.95
C ASP A 134 -22.07 -10.16 1.48
N ASP A 135 -21.87 -10.30 0.17
CA ASP A 135 -21.16 -11.45 -0.40
C ASP A 135 -19.66 -11.46 -0.04
N LEU A 136 -19.04 -10.28 0.00
CA LEU A 136 -17.66 -10.10 0.45
C LEU A 136 -17.52 -10.33 1.96
N VAL A 137 -18.46 -9.82 2.76
CA VAL A 137 -18.49 -10.05 4.21
C VAL A 137 -18.64 -11.55 4.50
N LYS A 138 -19.60 -12.23 3.86
CA LYS A 138 -19.78 -13.69 3.97
C LYS A 138 -18.53 -14.44 3.54
N TYR A 139 -17.94 -14.10 2.39
CA TYR A 139 -16.72 -14.75 1.92
C TYR A 139 -15.57 -14.60 2.92
N ARG A 140 -15.39 -13.41 3.48
CA ARG A 140 -14.37 -13.14 4.50
C ARG A 140 -14.53 -14.01 5.74
N GLN A 141 -15.75 -14.14 6.25
CA GLN A 141 -16.01 -14.88 7.49
C GLN A 141 -16.03 -16.39 7.26
N GLU A 142 -16.70 -16.85 6.21
CA GLU A 142 -16.98 -18.28 5.98
C GLU A 142 -15.89 -19.00 5.17
N LYS A 143 -15.14 -18.29 4.32
CA LYS A 143 -14.11 -18.89 3.45
C LYS A 143 -12.69 -18.51 3.85
N LEU A 144 -12.48 -17.27 4.31
CA LEU A 144 -11.16 -16.84 4.78
C LEU A 144 -10.97 -17.02 6.29
N GLU A 145 -12.04 -17.35 7.02
CA GLU A 145 -12.05 -17.50 8.49
C GLU A 145 -11.49 -16.25 9.21
N LYS A 146 -11.73 -15.07 8.63
CA LYS A 146 -11.29 -13.79 9.19
C LYS A 146 -12.40 -13.14 10.01
N THR A 147 -12.00 -12.27 10.92
CA THR A 147 -12.94 -11.40 11.65
C THR A 147 -13.76 -10.54 10.69
N HIS A 148 -14.93 -10.12 11.15
CA HIS A 148 -15.89 -9.33 10.36
C HIS A 148 -15.23 -8.18 9.59
N PHE A 149 -14.38 -7.37 10.24
CA PHE A 149 -13.59 -6.32 9.59
C PHE A 149 -12.07 -6.51 9.76
N PRO A 150 -11.24 -6.03 8.81
CA PRO A 150 -9.79 -5.93 9.00
C PRO A 150 -9.46 -4.93 10.10
N TYR A 151 -8.27 -5.08 10.70
CA TYR A 151 -7.74 -4.05 11.60
C TYR A 151 -7.63 -2.72 10.85
N GLN A 152 -8.03 -1.63 11.50
CA GLN A 152 -7.84 -0.28 11.00
C GLN A 152 -6.57 0.28 11.66
N CYS A 153 -5.53 0.48 10.88
CA CYS A 153 -4.22 0.92 11.34
C CYS A 153 -4.00 2.38 10.93
N ILE A 154 -4.23 3.31 11.86
CA ILE A 154 -4.09 4.74 11.60
C ILE A 154 -2.61 5.13 11.76
N LEU A 155 -1.97 5.50 10.67
CA LEU A 155 -0.60 5.99 10.62
C LEU A 155 -0.59 7.52 10.72
N THR A 156 0.02 8.05 11.79
CA THR A 156 0.14 9.50 12.00
C THR A 156 1.40 9.85 12.76
N ASN A 157 2.13 10.89 12.35
CA ASN A 157 3.29 11.34 13.13
C ASN A 157 2.88 12.20 14.33
N SER A 158 1.88 13.07 14.14
CA SER A 158 1.46 14.08 15.12
C SER A 158 0.40 13.60 16.12
N GLY A 159 -0.17 12.42 15.89
CA GLY A 159 -1.31 11.95 16.68
C GLY A 159 -2.61 12.76 16.48
N ASN A 160 -2.62 13.73 15.56
CA ASN A 160 -3.83 14.51 15.29
C ASN A 160 -4.85 13.64 14.56
N VAL A 161 -5.90 13.24 15.28
CA VAL A 161 -7.00 12.41 14.80
C VAL A 161 -8.31 12.97 15.35
N ASP A 162 -9.40 12.80 14.60
CA ASP A 162 -10.73 13.15 15.09
C ASP A 162 -11.27 12.03 16.00
N PRO A 163 -11.42 12.26 17.32
CA PRO A 163 -11.92 11.25 18.23
C PRO A 163 -13.41 10.93 17.98
N GLN A 164 -14.16 11.78 17.28
CA GLN A 164 -15.56 11.54 16.96
C GLN A 164 -15.76 10.65 15.74
N HIS A 165 -14.70 10.34 15.00
CA HIS A 165 -14.80 9.50 13.80
C HIS A 165 -15.41 8.12 14.15
N PRO A 166 -16.36 7.58 13.35
CA PRO A 166 -17.09 6.35 13.67
C PRO A 166 -16.21 5.11 13.89
N ILE A 167 -14.97 5.14 13.40
CA ILE A 167 -13.98 4.07 13.59
C ILE A 167 -13.63 3.83 15.07
N PHE A 168 -13.78 4.84 15.93
CA PHE A 168 -13.48 4.78 17.35
C PHE A 168 -14.69 4.41 18.22
N SER A 169 -15.91 4.42 17.64
CA SER A 169 -17.15 4.11 18.36
C SER A 169 -17.82 2.79 17.93
N LYS A 170 -17.53 2.30 16.71
CA LYS A 170 -18.09 1.03 16.19
C LYS A 170 -17.51 -0.19 16.88
N THR A 171 -18.37 -1.02 17.47
CA THR A 171 -17.93 -2.13 18.33
C THR A 171 -17.18 -3.24 17.62
N CYS A 172 -17.53 -3.49 16.35
CA CYS A 172 -16.94 -4.51 15.48
C CYS A 172 -15.67 -4.04 14.75
N VAL A 173 -15.27 -2.77 14.92
CA VAL A 173 -14.05 -2.20 14.33
C VAL A 173 -12.91 -2.27 15.34
N ARG A 174 -11.81 -2.90 14.94
CA ARG A 174 -10.58 -2.94 15.74
C ARG A 174 -9.63 -1.89 15.20
N CYS A 175 -9.38 -0.85 15.99
CA CYS A 175 -8.53 0.27 15.60
C CYS A 175 -7.23 0.30 16.42
N VAL A 176 -6.12 0.60 15.75
CA VAL A 176 -4.83 0.91 16.39
C VAL A 176 -4.28 2.21 15.79
N ILE A 177 -3.58 2.99 16.62
CA ILE A 177 -2.86 4.17 16.17
C ILE A 177 -1.36 3.86 16.20
N LEU A 178 -0.68 4.14 15.09
CA LEU A 178 0.74 3.97 14.87
C LEU A 178 1.35 5.38 14.81
N THR A 179 2.10 5.77 15.83
CA THR A 179 2.47 7.18 16.05
C THR A 179 3.85 7.37 16.68
N SER A 180 4.32 8.62 16.74
CA SER A 180 5.51 9.02 17.51
C SER A 180 5.17 9.15 19.00
N GLU A 181 6.18 9.36 19.87
CA GLU A 181 5.93 9.60 21.30
C GLU A 181 5.14 10.89 21.51
N GLU A 182 5.50 11.99 20.84
CA GLU A 182 4.74 13.24 20.87
C GLU A 182 3.30 13.03 20.38
N GLY A 183 3.13 12.26 19.30
CA GLY A 183 1.80 11.95 18.80
C GLY A 183 0.97 11.10 19.75
N LYS A 184 1.58 10.20 20.55
CA LYS A 184 0.87 9.46 21.60
C LYS A 184 0.34 10.41 22.67
N GLU A 185 1.16 11.35 23.15
CA GLU A 185 0.73 12.36 24.14
C GLU A 185 -0.44 13.18 23.60
N ASN A 186 -0.39 13.56 22.32
CA ASN A 186 -1.47 14.29 21.67
C ASN A 186 -2.76 13.46 21.56
N VAL A 187 -2.68 12.19 21.15
CA VAL A 187 -3.83 11.28 21.11
C VAL A 187 -4.44 11.13 22.50
N GLU A 188 -3.63 10.88 23.53
CA GLU A 188 -4.11 10.72 24.90
C GLU A 188 -4.85 11.97 25.39
N LYS A 189 -4.32 13.17 25.09
CA LYS A 189 -4.96 14.45 25.40
C LYS A 189 -6.29 14.64 24.65
N ILE A 190 -6.31 14.38 23.34
CA ILE A 190 -7.51 14.52 22.50
C ILE A 190 -8.63 13.60 23.00
N PHE A 191 -8.32 12.33 23.26
CA PHE A 191 -9.29 11.35 23.75
C PHE A 191 -9.72 11.62 25.20
N ALA A 192 -8.81 12.06 26.08
CA ALA A 192 -9.19 12.46 27.44
C ALA A 192 -10.21 13.60 27.42
N LYS A 193 -9.99 14.63 26.59
CA LYS A 193 -10.93 15.74 26.41
C LYS A 193 -12.25 15.30 25.79
N ALA A 194 -12.21 14.42 24.78
CA ALA A 194 -13.42 13.94 24.11
C ALA A 194 -14.30 13.09 25.04
N MET A 195 -13.70 12.36 25.97
CA MET A 195 -14.39 11.52 26.96
C MET A 195 -14.85 12.29 28.20
N GLU A 196 -14.38 13.53 28.40
CA GLU A 196 -14.75 14.34 29.56
C GLU A 196 -16.25 14.60 29.60
N GLY A 197 -16.91 14.25 30.71
CA GLY A 197 -18.36 14.42 30.88
C GLY A 197 -19.22 13.43 30.10
N GLN A 198 -18.64 12.46 29.39
CA GLN A 198 -19.41 11.38 28.77
C GLN A 198 -19.83 10.33 29.81
N PRO A 199 -21.01 9.69 29.65
CA PRO A 199 -21.42 8.59 30.51
C PRO A 199 -20.50 7.38 30.31
N GLU A 200 -20.42 6.51 31.32
CA GLU A 200 -19.50 5.36 31.33
C GLU A 200 -19.78 4.35 30.20
N ASP A 201 -21.02 4.31 29.70
CA ASP A 201 -21.48 3.46 28.59
C ASP A 201 -21.34 4.13 27.21
N ALA A 202 -20.72 5.31 27.14
CA ALA A 202 -20.51 6.01 25.88
C ALA A 202 -19.73 5.12 24.88
N PRO A 203 -20.10 5.14 23.60
CA PRO A 203 -19.55 4.21 22.62
C PRO A 203 -18.09 4.49 22.25
N LEU A 204 -17.56 5.67 22.58
CA LEU A 204 -16.20 6.09 22.27
C LEU A 204 -15.16 5.22 23.01
N ARG A 205 -14.20 4.66 22.28
CA ARG A 205 -13.18 3.77 22.84
C ARG A 205 -11.79 4.36 22.70
N ARG A 206 -10.96 4.17 23.73
CA ARG A 206 -9.54 4.50 23.64
C ARG A 206 -8.85 3.55 22.66
N PRO A 207 -8.19 4.07 21.61
CA PRO A 207 -7.48 3.23 20.67
C PRO A 207 -6.23 2.64 21.33
N LYS A 208 -5.83 1.46 20.89
CA LYS A 208 -4.51 0.93 21.24
C LYS A 208 -3.45 1.70 20.46
N ILE A 209 -2.44 2.23 21.16
CA ILE A 209 -1.38 3.04 20.57
C ILE A 209 -0.08 2.22 20.51
N PHE A 210 0.60 2.28 19.38
CA PHE A 210 1.98 1.79 19.19
C PHE A 210 2.87 2.98 18.86
N VAL A 211 3.97 3.09 19.58
CA VAL A 211 4.92 4.19 19.44
C VAL A 211 6.13 3.76 18.63
N PHE A 212 6.53 4.62 17.69
CA PHE A 212 7.66 4.42 16.79
C PHE A 212 8.61 5.60 16.84
N ARG A 213 9.87 5.33 16.55
CA ARG A 213 10.89 6.35 16.39
C ARG A 213 10.66 7.13 15.08
N PRO A 214 11.19 8.35 14.98
CA PRO A 214 11.26 9.05 13.70
C PRO A 214 11.97 8.23 12.64
N SER A 215 11.64 8.47 11.37
CA SER A 215 12.40 7.94 10.24
C SER A 215 13.85 8.47 10.25
N GLU A 216 14.74 7.84 9.47
CA GLU A 216 16.14 8.29 9.35
C GLU A 216 16.26 9.72 8.81
N THR A 217 15.28 10.18 8.02
CA THR A 217 15.23 11.56 7.52
C THR A 217 14.66 12.54 8.53
N GLY A 218 14.14 12.05 9.67
CA GLY A 218 13.39 12.84 10.66
C GLY A 218 11.98 13.24 10.20
N GLU A 219 11.60 12.93 8.96
CA GLU A 219 10.27 13.20 8.40
C GLU A 219 9.41 11.94 8.53
N GLY A 220 8.50 11.94 9.52
CA GLY A 220 7.57 10.84 9.77
C GLY A 220 8.15 9.71 10.63
N LEU A 221 7.51 8.54 10.57
CA LEU A 221 7.85 7.37 11.40
C LEU A 221 8.77 6.40 10.67
N ASP A 222 9.53 5.60 11.43
CA ASP A 222 10.25 4.44 10.90
C ASP A 222 9.26 3.36 10.38
N LEU A 223 8.97 3.41 9.08
CA LEU A 223 8.01 2.51 8.45
C LEU A 223 8.48 1.05 8.38
N ASN A 224 9.79 0.78 8.42
CA ASN A 224 10.29 -0.59 8.50
C ASN A 224 9.88 -1.21 9.83
N HIS A 225 10.09 -0.49 10.93
CA HIS A 225 9.68 -0.95 12.25
C HIS A 225 8.15 -1.02 12.41
N VAL A 226 7.41 -0.10 11.77
CA VAL A 226 5.94 -0.18 11.68
C VAL A 226 5.52 -1.50 11.02
N PHE A 227 6.04 -1.81 9.83
CA PHE A 227 5.68 -3.02 9.09
C PHE A 227 6.08 -4.29 9.84
N GLN A 228 7.21 -4.27 10.53
CA GLN A 228 7.62 -5.36 11.41
C GLN A 228 6.67 -5.56 12.58
N THR A 229 6.21 -4.47 13.22
CA THR A 229 5.22 -4.53 14.29
C THR A 229 3.89 -5.11 13.80
N LEU A 230 3.42 -4.69 12.62
CA LEU A 230 2.21 -5.26 12.01
C LEU A 230 2.35 -6.77 11.82
N ARG A 231 3.50 -7.24 11.31
CA ARG A 231 3.74 -8.66 11.03
C ARG A 231 3.93 -9.49 12.29
N CYS A 232 4.79 -9.03 13.19
CA CYS A 232 5.30 -9.84 14.29
C CYS A 232 4.43 -9.72 15.55
N ILE A 233 3.82 -8.56 15.79
CA ILE A 233 2.99 -8.31 16.98
C ILE A 233 1.51 -8.47 16.63
N LEU A 234 1.01 -7.78 15.60
CA LEU A 234 -0.40 -7.87 15.21
C LEU A 234 -0.72 -9.07 14.31
N LYS A 235 0.29 -9.86 13.94
CA LYS A 235 0.16 -11.07 13.11
C LYS A 235 -0.49 -10.82 11.74
N VAL A 236 -0.40 -9.59 11.23
CA VAL A 236 -0.89 -9.20 9.90
C VAL A 236 -0.06 -9.94 8.86
N LYS A 237 -0.70 -10.73 8.01
CA LYS A 237 -0.07 -11.40 6.86
C LYS A 237 -0.27 -10.58 5.59
N PHE A 238 -1.46 -10.01 5.43
CA PHE A 238 -1.86 -9.22 4.28
C PHE A 238 -2.26 -7.80 4.70
N LEU A 239 -1.65 -6.80 4.07
CA LEU A 239 -1.87 -5.39 4.37
C LEU A 239 -2.38 -4.67 3.12
N ASP A 240 -3.53 -4.05 3.24
CA ASP A 240 -4.00 -3.06 2.27
C ASP A 240 -3.48 -1.67 2.69
N VAL A 241 -2.91 -0.92 1.76
CA VAL A 241 -2.45 0.45 1.96
C VAL A 241 -3.43 1.39 1.27
N SER A 242 -4.41 1.87 2.03
CA SER A 242 -5.45 2.82 1.62
C SER A 242 -5.09 4.23 2.14
N THR A 243 -3.94 4.73 1.68
CA THR A 243 -3.38 6.03 2.09
C THR A 243 -3.19 6.96 0.89
N GLY A 244 -2.90 8.24 1.14
CA GLY A 244 -2.49 9.16 0.09
C GLY A 244 -1.15 8.81 -0.58
N GLY A 245 -0.92 9.40 -1.76
CA GLY A 245 0.24 9.11 -2.61
C GLY A 245 1.61 9.30 -1.93
N SER A 246 1.75 10.24 -0.99
CA SER A 246 3.02 10.46 -0.28
C SER A 246 3.47 9.23 0.52
N VAL A 247 2.55 8.57 1.24
CA VAL A 247 2.87 7.35 2.00
C VAL A 247 3.18 6.21 1.04
N ILE A 248 2.40 6.05 -0.04
CA ILE A 248 2.64 5.00 -1.04
C ILE A 248 4.01 5.18 -1.71
N SER A 249 4.38 6.41 -2.08
CA SER A 249 5.71 6.75 -2.61
C SER A 249 6.81 6.38 -1.61
N GLN A 250 6.64 6.69 -0.32
CA GLN A 250 7.61 6.34 0.71
C GLN A 250 7.78 4.83 0.85
N LEU A 251 6.68 4.06 0.82
CA LEU A 251 6.73 2.60 0.87
C LEU A 251 7.43 1.99 -0.35
N LEU A 252 7.27 2.57 -1.54
CA LEU A 252 8.02 2.18 -2.72
C LEU A 252 9.52 2.39 -2.52
N ARG A 253 9.95 3.54 -1.98
CA ARG A 253 11.38 3.81 -1.71
C ARG A 253 11.96 2.83 -0.68
N LEU A 254 11.21 2.57 0.38
CA LEU A 254 11.61 1.64 1.46
C LEU A 254 11.46 0.16 1.09
N LYS A 255 11.02 -0.14 -0.14
CA LYS A 255 10.84 -1.52 -0.63
C LYS A 255 9.83 -2.34 0.18
N LEU A 256 8.81 -1.66 0.71
CA LEU A 256 7.78 -2.22 1.59
C LEU A 256 6.49 -2.61 0.85
N LEU A 257 6.36 -2.28 -0.43
CA LEU A 257 5.17 -2.57 -1.24
C LEU A 257 5.43 -3.76 -2.17
N ASP A 258 4.52 -4.74 -2.21
CA ASP A 258 4.66 -5.94 -3.06
C ASP A 258 3.79 -5.89 -4.31
N GLU A 259 2.61 -5.25 -4.24
CA GLU A 259 1.74 -5.01 -5.39
C GLU A 259 1.27 -3.55 -5.47
N VAL A 260 1.10 -3.08 -6.71
CA VAL A 260 0.33 -1.87 -7.01
C VAL A 260 -0.92 -2.32 -7.75
N ARG A 261 -2.08 -1.90 -7.25
CA ARG A 261 -3.38 -2.02 -7.91
C ARG A 261 -3.84 -0.62 -8.25
N MET A 262 -4.00 -0.37 -9.53
CA MET A 262 -4.31 0.96 -10.05
C MET A 262 -5.54 0.91 -10.92
N THR A 263 -6.49 1.78 -10.62
CA THR A 263 -7.56 2.18 -11.53
C THR A 263 -7.15 3.48 -12.21
N THR A 264 -7.06 3.45 -13.53
CA THR A 264 -6.85 4.64 -14.37
C THR A 264 -8.18 5.02 -15.01
N SER A 265 -8.69 6.20 -14.64
CA SER A 265 -9.82 6.85 -15.27
C SER A 265 -9.41 7.48 -16.60
N GLY A 266 -10.29 7.45 -17.59
CA GLY A 266 -10.14 8.12 -18.88
C GLY A 266 -10.22 9.64 -18.82
N GLN A 267 -10.39 10.22 -17.62
CA GLN A 267 -10.44 11.66 -17.41
C GLN A 267 -9.04 12.28 -17.36
N ILE A 268 -8.92 13.50 -17.87
CA ILE A 268 -7.72 14.35 -17.71
C ILE A 268 -8.11 15.51 -16.80
N CYS A 269 -7.44 15.63 -15.66
CA CYS A 269 -7.76 16.66 -14.67
C CYS A 269 -6.93 17.93 -14.88
N GLY A 270 -5.65 17.77 -15.21
CA GLY A 270 -4.69 18.86 -15.16
C GLY A 270 -4.22 19.17 -13.73
N PRO A 271 -3.16 19.98 -13.59
CA PRO A 271 -2.42 20.11 -12.33
C PRO A 271 -3.12 20.95 -11.25
N TYR A 272 -4.04 21.85 -11.61
CA TYR A 272 -4.65 22.80 -10.66
C TYR A 272 -6.17 22.65 -10.58
N ASN A 273 -6.72 22.80 -9.39
CA ASN A 273 -8.16 22.90 -9.17
C ASN A 273 -8.73 24.27 -9.55
N SER A 274 -10.05 24.43 -9.45
CA SER A 274 -10.76 25.69 -9.75
C SER A 274 -10.26 26.90 -8.95
N ASN A 275 -9.66 26.66 -7.78
CA ASN A 275 -9.07 27.65 -6.88
C ASN A 275 -7.57 27.89 -7.12
N GLY A 276 -6.98 27.34 -8.19
CA GLY A 276 -5.55 27.48 -8.49
C GLY A 276 -4.62 26.68 -7.58
N GLN A 277 -5.15 25.74 -6.79
CA GLN A 277 -4.35 24.88 -5.91
C GLN A 277 -3.88 23.64 -6.65
N LEU A 278 -2.65 23.21 -6.39
CA LEU A 278 -2.11 21.98 -6.97
C LEU A 278 -2.92 20.76 -6.52
N ARG A 279 -3.33 19.92 -7.47
CA ARG A 279 -3.99 18.64 -7.22
C ARG A 279 -2.98 17.57 -6.83
N PRO A 280 -3.34 16.66 -5.91
CA PRO A 280 -2.43 15.61 -5.47
C PRO A 280 -2.14 14.64 -6.61
N LYS A 281 -0.86 14.25 -6.74
CA LYS A 281 -0.43 13.20 -7.67
C LYS A 281 -0.46 11.84 -6.97
N THR A 282 -0.60 10.79 -7.77
CA THR A 282 -0.67 9.40 -7.28
C THR A 282 0.65 8.94 -6.67
N PHE A 283 1.76 9.29 -7.32
CA PHE A 283 3.12 9.06 -6.83
C PHE A 283 3.87 10.39 -6.82
N PRO A 284 3.64 11.26 -5.82
CA PRO A 284 4.29 12.55 -5.78
C PRO A 284 5.81 12.37 -5.59
N ALA A 285 6.58 13.19 -6.29
CA ALA A 285 7.99 13.40 -5.97
C ALA A 285 8.07 14.36 -4.77
N ASN A 286 9.03 14.12 -3.88
CA ASN A 286 9.34 15.05 -2.80
C ASN A 286 10.74 15.61 -3.09
N GLU A 287 10.95 16.92 -2.95
CA GLU A 287 12.22 17.58 -3.31
C GLU A 287 13.44 17.03 -2.55
N LYS A 288 13.18 16.43 -1.38
CA LYS A 288 14.19 15.86 -0.49
C LYS A 288 14.38 14.36 -0.63
N ASP A 289 13.52 13.68 -1.38
CA ASP A 289 13.58 12.23 -1.52
C ASP A 289 14.55 11.83 -2.66
N GLU A 290 15.20 10.68 -2.52
CA GLU A 290 15.93 10.06 -3.63
C GLU A 290 15.02 9.94 -4.86
N VAL A 291 15.40 10.64 -5.94
CA VAL A 291 14.73 10.53 -7.23
C VAL A 291 15.05 9.17 -7.82
N PHE A 292 14.01 8.43 -8.21
CA PHE A 292 14.21 7.19 -8.93
C PHE A 292 14.97 7.47 -10.24
N THR A 293 16.14 6.86 -10.36
CA THR A 293 16.90 6.85 -11.62
C THR A 293 16.44 5.67 -12.47
N VAL A 294 16.90 5.60 -13.72
CA VAL A 294 16.69 4.41 -14.56
C VAL A 294 17.19 3.12 -13.86
N GLY A 295 18.27 3.23 -13.06
CA GLY A 295 18.82 2.11 -12.30
C GLY A 295 18.04 1.76 -11.04
N THR A 296 17.44 2.73 -10.37
CA THR A 296 16.81 2.55 -9.04
C THR A 296 15.28 2.52 -9.07
N THR A 297 14.65 2.85 -10.21
CA THR A 297 13.19 2.90 -10.32
C THR A 297 12.54 1.52 -10.10
N PRO A 298 11.48 1.44 -9.26
CA PRO A 298 10.72 0.22 -9.10
C PRO A 298 9.99 -0.12 -10.41
N LEU A 299 9.99 -1.40 -10.77
CA LEU A 299 9.26 -1.89 -11.94
C LEU A 299 7.97 -2.56 -11.51
N ILE A 300 6.88 -2.26 -12.21
CA ILE A 300 5.61 -2.98 -12.04
C ILE A 300 5.52 -4.09 -13.07
N ARG A 301 5.54 -5.34 -12.62
CA ARG A 301 5.27 -6.52 -13.46
C ARG A 301 3.78 -6.81 -13.45
N ASN A 302 3.11 -6.45 -14.54
CA ASN A 302 1.67 -6.67 -14.69
C ASN A 302 1.30 -8.14 -14.48
N LYS A 303 0.31 -8.37 -13.63
CA LYS A 303 -0.32 -9.66 -13.30
C LYS A 303 -1.75 -9.74 -13.82
N GLY A 304 -2.43 -8.61 -13.88
CA GLY A 304 -3.77 -8.48 -14.42
C GLY A 304 -3.96 -7.13 -15.08
N LEU A 305 -4.70 -7.14 -16.19
CA LEU A 305 -5.15 -5.95 -16.89
C LEU A 305 -6.62 -6.20 -17.25
N ARG A 306 -7.50 -5.29 -16.84
CA ARG A 306 -8.93 -5.35 -17.13
C ARG A 306 -9.42 -3.97 -17.54
N VAL A 307 -10.51 -3.93 -18.29
CA VAL A 307 -11.24 -2.69 -18.60
C VAL A 307 -12.66 -2.77 -18.08
N MET A 308 -13.25 -1.62 -17.76
CA MET A 308 -14.70 -1.47 -17.59
C MET A 308 -15.16 -0.30 -18.43
N ASP A 309 -16.23 -0.54 -19.19
CA ASP A 309 -16.77 0.40 -20.16
C ASP A 309 -15.64 0.94 -21.06
N ASP A 310 -15.79 2.18 -21.53
CA ASP A 310 -14.78 2.88 -22.32
C ASP A 310 -13.93 3.84 -21.47
N LEU A 311 -14.07 3.79 -20.15
CA LEU A 311 -13.54 4.82 -19.24
C LEU A 311 -12.50 4.33 -18.24
N PHE A 312 -12.47 3.04 -17.87
CA PHE A 312 -11.63 2.60 -16.76
C PHE A 312 -10.70 1.46 -17.14
N ILE A 313 -9.43 1.62 -16.80
CA ILE A 313 -8.40 0.58 -16.91
C ILE A 313 -7.98 0.15 -15.52
N PHE A 314 -8.05 -1.14 -15.23
CA PHE A 314 -7.65 -1.72 -13.96
C PHE A 314 -6.39 -2.53 -14.16
N THR A 315 -5.33 -2.15 -13.47
CA THR A 315 -4.05 -2.85 -13.49
C THR A 315 -3.76 -3.42 -12.11
N ARG A 316 -3.24 -4.64 -12.09
CA ARG A 316 -2.62 -5.26 -10.92
C ARG A 316 -1.23 -5.68 -11.31
N GLY A 317 -0.21 -5.25 -10.58
CA GLY A 317 1.15 -5.67 -10.84
C GLY A 317 1.99 -5.82 -9.59
N THR A 318 2.92 -6.77 -9.62
CA THR A 318 3.90 -6.95 -8.54
C THR A 318 5.06 -5.97 -8.71
N VAL A 319 5.50 -5.37 -7.61
CA VAL A 319 6.66 -4.47 -7.61
C VAL A 319 7.95 -5.30 -7.65
N THR A 320 8.87 -4.95 -8.52
CA THR A 320 10.24 -5.48 -8.57
C THR A 320 11.20 -4.32 -8.34
N TYR A 321 11.99 -4.42 -7.27
CA TYR A 321 13.00 -3.42 -6.94
C TYR A 321 14.32 -3.75 -7.63
N ARG A 322 14.95 -2.73 -8.21
CA ARG A 322 16.31 -2.82 -8.74
C ARG A 322 17.32 -2.52 -7.63
N HIS A 323 18.52 -3.05 -7.81
CA HIS A 323 19.69 -2.85 -6.94
C HIS A 323 20.73 -2.06 -7.73
#